data_AF-A0A9E4E1Q9-F1
#
_entry.id   AF-A0A9E4E1Q9-F1
#
_cell.length_a   1.000
_cell.length_b   1.000
_cell.length_c   1.000
_cell.angle_alpha   90.00
_cell.angle_beta   90.00
_cell.angle_gamma   90.00
#
_symmetry.space_group_name_H-M   'P 1'
#
loop_
_entity.id
_entity.type
_entity.pdbx_description
1 polymer ?
#
loop_
_entity_poly.entity_id
_entity_poly.type
_entity_poly.pdbx_seq_one_letter_code
_entity_poly.pdbx_strand_id
1 'polypeptide(L)'
;MPYIGTGLLICTYLLIGLSVPFTLRESALRVKSNIFSDASLQRTHTRLEMAGLPPDAPLDELATRRKLREGQDVLLKKCVQCHDLRTILARPRTPPDWVRTVDRMAIKPMIGEPITLEDQWTVSAYLIAITPELQVSAKEQRKQRMQASQAQNALAVLTNPDEVADEVIVNPDEVVVDPDEVEETGATSAEDVYDPEVARELFEITCSLCHDLSDVDNVPPTSEAETTELIARMIDNGLFLEEEDIKIIARYLNETYVNP
;
A
#
# COMPACT_ATOMS: atom_id res chain seq x y z
N MET A 1 -44.86 21.41 -33.74
CA MET A 1 -43.49 20.90 -33.50
C MET A 1 -43.11 20.89 -32.00
N PRO A 2 -43.93 20.36 -31.05
CA PRO A 2 -43.54 20.26 -29.64
C PRO A 2 -42.66 19.03 -29.32
N TYR A 3 -42.69 18.00 -30.15
CA TYR A 3 -42.02 16.71 -29.91
C TYR A 3 -40.48 16.77 -29.94
N ILE A 4 -39.91 17.71 -30.71
CA ILE A 4 -38.46 17.90 -30.77
C ILE A 4 -37.96 18.55 -29.47
N GLY A 5 -38.73 19.51 -28.93
CA GLY A 5 -38.40 20.18 -27.69
C GLY A 5 -38.47 19.24 -26.49
N THR A 6 -39.52 18.40 -26.40
CA THR A 6 -39.65 17.40 -25.33
C THR A 6 -38.58 16.31 -25.43
N GLY A 7 -38.25 15.87 -26.65
CA GLY A 7 -37.16 14.90 -26.87
C GLY A 7 -35.80 15.42 -26.41
N LEU A 8 -35.46 16.67 -26.72
CA LEU A 8 -34.22 17.29 -26.24
C LEU A 8 -34.19 17.45 -24.73
N LEU A 9 -35.32 17.78 -24.11
CA LEU A 9 -35.45 17.90 -22.66
C LEU A 9 -35.19 16.56 -21.96
N ILE A 10 -35.76 15.47 -22.48
CA ILE A 10 -35.56 14.12 -21.95
C ILE A 10 -34.09 13.69 -22.08
N CYS A 11 -33.48 13.87 -23.26
CA CYS A 11 -32.06 13.56 -23.45
C CYS A 11 -31.15 14.37 -22.50
N THR A 12 -31.47 15.64 -22.27
CA THR A 12 -30.72 16.50 -21.35
C THR A 12 -30.82 15.98 -19.90
N TYR A 13 -32.02 15.62 -19.45
CA TYR A 13 -32.21 15.02 -18.13
C TYR A 13 -31.51 13.67 -17.97
N LEU A 14 -31.51 12.81 -19.00
CA LEU A 14 -30.79 11.54 -18.99
C LEU A 14 -29.27 11.73 -18.91
N LEU A 15 -28.72 12.66 -19.69
CA LEU A 15 -27.28 12.97 -19.66
C LEU A 15 -26.86 13.60 -18.33
N ILE A 16 -27.66 14.50 -17.75
CA ILE A 16 -27.44 15.04 -16.41
C ILE A 16 -27.53 13.92 -15.36
N GLY A 17 -28.55 13.06 -15.43
CA GLY A 17 -28.75 11.94 -14.52
C GLY A 17 -27.63 10.91 -14.55
N LEU A 18 -26.95 10.72 -15.69
CA LEU A 18 -25.80 9.84 -15.83
C LEU A 18 -24.47 10.49 -15.38
N SER A 19 -24.36 11.82 -15.44
CA SER A 19 -23.12 12.56 -15.11
C SER A 19 -23.03 13.03 -13.65
N VAL A 20 -24.14 13.49 -13.08
CA VAL A 20 -24.23 13.92 -11.67
C VAL A 20 -23.78 12.86 -10.66
N PRO A 21 -24.19 11.57 -10.73
CA PRO A 21 -23.79 10.57 -9.73
C PRO A 21 -22.28 10.32 -9.71
N PHE A 22 -21.59 10.48 -10.85
CA PHE A 22 -20.13 10.35 -10.89
C PHE A 22 -19.44 11.51 -10.15
N THR A 23 -19.88 12.75 -10.39
CA THR A 23 -19.30 13.93 -9.73
C THR A 23 -19.55 13.98 -8.22
N LEU A 24 -20.72 13.51 -7.77
CA LEU A 24 -21.04 13.41 -6.34
C LEU A 24 -20.30 12.26 -5.67
N ARG A 25 -20.13 11.13 -6.36
CA ARG A 25 -19.32 10.01 -5.85
C ARG A 25 -17.85 10.39 -5.75
N GLU A 26 -17.33 11.12 -6.72
CA GLU A 26 -15.96 11.63 -6.70
C GLU A 26 -15.74 12.63 -5.55
N SER A 27 -16.66 13.58 -5.34
CA SER A 27 -16.55 14.54 -4.24
C SER A 27 -16.67 13.85 -2.87
N ALA A 28 -17.56 12.86 -2.71
CA ALA A 28 -17.67 12.05 -1.51
C ALA A 28 -16.39 11.22 -1.23
N LEU A 29 -15.76 10.66 -2.27
CA LEU A 29 -14.49 9.94 -2.14
C LEU A 29 -13.31 10.88 -1.84
N ARG A 30 -13.29 12.10 -2.38
CA ARG A 30 -12.32 13.15 -2.03
C ARG A 30 -12.46 13.63 -0.58
N VAL A 31 -13.69 13.70 -0.06
CA VAL A 31 -13.95 14.01 1.36
C VAL A 31 -13.44 12.90 2.29
N LYS A 32 -13.40 11.64 1.82
CA LYS A 32 -12.81 10.52 2.56
C LYS A 32 -11.28 10.46 2.52
N SER A 33 -10.62 11.09 1.54
CA SER A 33 -9.16 11.07 1.47
C SER A 33 -8.57 12.04 2.50
N ASN A 34 -8.09 11.50 3.62
CA ASN A 34 -7.45 12.25 4.71
C ASN A 34 -6.06 12.82 4.35
N ILE A 35 -5.62 12.72 3.09
CA ILE A 35 -4.30 13.13 2.58
C ILE A 35 -3.96 14.58 2.95
N PHE A 36 -4.95 15.47 2.95
CA PHE A 36 -4.76 16.90 3.23
C PHE A 36 -5.21 17.33 4.63
N SER A 37 -5.49 16.38 5.54
CA SER A 37 -5.82 16.66 6.94
C SER A 37 -4.58 17.15 7.71
N ASP A 38 -4.76 17.91 8.78
CA ASP A 38 -3.65 18.46 9.57
C ASP A 38 -2.74 17.37 10.12
N ALA A 39 -3.31 16.23 10.52
CA ALA A 39 -2.54 15.06 10.95
C ALA A 39 -1.67 14.50 9.81
N SER A 40 -2.18 14.45 8.58
CA SER A 40 -1.40 14.01 7.41
C SER A 40 -0.32 15.01 7.03
N LEU A 41 -0.58 16.31 7.14
CA LEU A 41 0.43 17.34 6.90
C LEU A 41 1.57 17.23 7.90
N GLN A 42 1.27 17.07 9.20
CA GLN A 42 2.27 16.88 10.24
C GLN A 42 3.11 15.61 10.00
N ARG A 43 2.47 14.48 9.67
CA ARG A 43 3.20 13.25 9.33
C ARG A 43 4.08 13.42 8.09
N THR A 44 3.60 14.16 7.09
CA THR A 44 4.37 14.45 5.87
C THR A 44 5.60 15.27 6.22
N HIS A 45 5.46 16.29 7.06
CA HIS A 45 6.56 17.12 7.53
C HIS A 45 7.68 16.28 8.17
N THR A 46 7.35 15.46 9.17
CA THR A 46 8.32 14.55 9.81
C THR A 46 9.02 13.63 8.80
N ARG A 47 8.29 13.13 7.80
CA ARG A 47 8.88 12.25 6.76
C ARG A 47 9.77 13.00 5.79
N LEU A 48 9.50 14.27 5.54
CA LEU A 48 10.34 15.10 4.68
C LEU A 48 11.73 15.33 5.31
N GLU A 49 11.83 15.39 6.64
CA GLU A 49 13.11 15.47 7.35
C GLU A 49 14.02 14.26 7.06
N MET A 50 13.42 13.10 6.80
CA MET A 50 14.13 11.85 6.47
C MET A 50 14.21 11.57 4.96
N ALA A 51 13.61 12.41 4.12
CA ALA A 51 13.50 12.17 2.69
C ALA A 51 14.82 12.39 1.93
N GLY A 52 15.88 12.88 2.59
CA GLY A 52 17.15 13.18 1.94
C GLY A 52 17.07 14.35 0.96
N LEU A 53 16.11 15.27 1.15
CA LEU A 53 16.07 16.55 0.46
C LEU A 53 17.27 17.41 0.85
N PRO A 54 17.73 18.32 -0.04
CA PRO A 54 18.87 19.18 0.27
C PRO A 54 18.53 20.15 1.42
N PRO A 55 19.53 20.67 2.16
CA PRO A 55 19.31 21.47 3.38
C PRO A 55 18.54 22.79 3.15
N ASP A 56 18.49 23.28 1.92
CA ASP A 56 17.79 24.49 1.50
C ASP A 56 16.33 24.25 1.09
N ALA A 57 15.88 22.99 1.03
CA ALA A 57 14.50 22.67 0.70
C ALA A 57 13.55 23.19 1.79
N PRO A 58 12.49 23.94 1.44
CA PRO A 58 11.58 24.55 2.42
C PRO A 58 10.57 23.52 2.95
N LEU A 59 10.98 22.64 3.86
CA LEU A 59 10.17 21.51 4.34
C LEU A 59 8.81 21.94 4.90
N ASP A 60 8.78 23.03 5.67
CA ASP A 60 7.55 23.61 6.21
C ASP A 60 6.57 24.04 5.12
N GLU A 61 7.09 24.57 4.00
CA GLU A 61 6.26 24.98 2.86
C GLU A 61 5.77 23.75 2.10
N LEU A 62 6.65 22.77 1.85
CA LEU A 62 6.36 21.54 1.13
C LEU A 62 5.27 20.71 1.81
N ALA A 63 5.23 20.70 3.14
CA ALA A 63 4.20 20.03 3.95
C ALA A 63 2.88 20.82 4.07
N THR A 64 2.64 21.84 3.23
CA THR A 64 1.36 22.56 3.23
C THR A 64 0.37 21.96 2.24
N ARG A 65 -0.93 22.09 2.55
CA ARG A 65 -2.02 21.69 1.64
C ARG A 65 -1.89 22.33 0.24
N ARG A 66 -1.40 23.57 0.17
CA ARG A 66 -1.16 24.25 -1.11
C ARG A 66 -0.07 23.55 -1.90
N LYS A 67 1.12 23.36 -1.31
CA LYS A 67 2.24 22.70 -2.00
C LYS A 67 1.96 21.26 -2.36
N LEU A 68 1.27 20.49 -1.52
CA LEU A 68 0.89 19.13 -1.89
C LEU A 68 -0.06 19.07 -3.10
N ARG A 69 -0.93 20.08 -3.29
CA ARG A 69 -1.75 20.19 -4.51
C ARG A 69 -0.92 20.59 -5.72
N GLU A 70 0.04 21.48 -5.56
CA GLU A 70 1.01 21.79 -6.61
C GLU A 70 1.80 20.52 -7.01
N GLY A 71 2.17 19.67 -6.04
CA GLY A 71 2.84 18.40 -6.30
C GLY A 71 1.97 17.40 -7.07
N GLN A 72 0.68 17.33 -6.73
CA GLN A 72 -0.30 16.58 -7.52
C GLN A 72 -0.39 17.10 -8.96
N ASP A 73 -0.40 18.42 -9.14
CA ASP A 73 -0.42 19.05 -10.45
C ASP A 73 0.83 18.71 -11.26
N VAL A 74 2.02 18.75 -10.64
CA VAL A 74 3.28 18.33 -11.27
C VAL A 74 3.20 16.88 -11.72
N LEU A 75 2.72 15.97 -10.86
CA LEU A 75 2.52 14.57 -11.20
C LEU A 75 1.63 14.41 -12.45
N LEU A 76 0.46 15.06 -12.45
CA LEU A 76 -0.55 14.95 -13.49
C LEU A 76 -0.20 15.70 -14.78
N LYS A 77 0.71 16.66 -14.74
CA LYS A 77 1.11 17.44 -15.93
C LYS A 77 2.42 16.99 -16.52
N LYS A 78 3.40 16.57 -15.70
CA LYS A 78 4.77 16.28 -16.14
C LYS A 78 5.08 14.79 -16.13
N CYS A 79 4.76 14.07 -15.05
CA CYS A 79 5.13 12.66 -14.93
C CYS A 79 4.29 11.74 -15.83
N VAL A 80 3.00 12.05 -15.98
CA VAL A 80 2.09 11.21 -16.79
C VAL A 80 2.27 11.33 -18.29
N GLN A 81 3.15 12.24 -18.74
CA GLN A 81 3.45 12.39 -20.17
C GLN A 81 4.16 11.16 -20.75
N CYS A 82 4.89 10.42 -19.91
CA CYS A 82 5.63 9.22 -20.30
C CYS A 82 5.21 7.96 -19.53
N HIS A 83 4.51 8.11 -18.41
CA HIS A 83 4.08 6.99 -17.56
C HIS A 83 2.57 7.05 -17.29
N ASP A 84 1.90 5.92 -17.14
CA ASP A 84 0.55 5.93 -16.59
C ASP A 84 0.58 6.05 -15.05
N LEU A 85 -0.45 6.68 -14.46
CA LEU A 85 -0.55 6.84 -13.00
C LEU A 85 -0.46 5.51 -12.26
N ARG A 86 -1.06 4.45 -12.81
CA ARG A 86 -1.00 3.13 -12.21
C ARG A 86 0.44 2.63 -12.12
N THR A 87 1.27 2.81 -13.14
CA THR A 87 2.70 2.46 -13.08
C THR A 87 3.47 3.29 -12.05
N ILE A 88 3.21 4.60 -11.96
CA ILE A 88 3.91 5.48 -10.99
C ILE A 88 3.60 5.03 -9.55
N LEU A 89 2.31 4.78 -9.27
CA LEU A 89 1.78 4.51 -7.94
C LEU A 89 1.75 3.01 -7.57
N ALA A 90 2.18 2.12 -8.47
CA ALA A 90 2.08 0.66 -8.29
C ALA A 90 2.84 0.13 -7.07
N ARG A 91 3.97 0.75 -6.72
CA ARG A 91 4.81 0.34 -5.59
C ARG A 91 4.97 1.53 -4.65
N PRO A 92 4.47 1.44 -3.40
CA PRO A 92 4.82 2.39 -2.36
C PRO A 92 6.34 2.38 -2.15
N ARG A 93 6.91 3.53 -1.78
CA ARG A 93 8.35 3.70 -1.58
C ARG A 93 8.63 4.47 -0.31
N THR A 94 9.83 4.29 0.22
CA THR A 94 10.33 5.11 1.32
C THR A 94 10.46 6.58 0.88
N PRO A 95 10.44 7.55 1.80
CA PRO A 95 10.68 8.95 1.47
C PRO A 95 11.94 9.22 0.63
N PRO A 96 13.14 8.71 0.99
CA PRO A 96 14.33 8.90 0.17
C PRO A 96 14.25 8.22 -1.20
N ASP A 97 13.55 7.09 -1.32
CA ASP A 97 13.35 6.43 -2.61
C ASP A 97 12.46 7.22 -3.57
N TRP A 98 11.48 7.96 -3.03
CA TRP A 98 10.67 8.86 -3.84
C TRP A 98 11.52 10.01 -4.39
N VAL A 99 12.29 10.69 -3.55
CA VAL A 99 13.20 11.77 -3.97
C VAL A 99 14.17 11.26 -5.03
N ARG A 100 14.88 10.15 -4.77
CA ARG A 100 15.78 9.53 -5.76
C ARG A 100 15.08 9.18 -7.08
N THR A 101 13.84 8.71 -7.02
CA THR A 101 13.09 8.35 -8.23
C THR A 101 12.75 9.59 -9.04
N VAL A 102 12.29 10.65 -8.39
CA VAL A 102 11.97 11.93 -9.02
C VAL A 102 13.21 12.58 -9.62
N ASP A 103 14.33 12.61 -8.90
CA ASP A 103 15.61 13.15 -9.40
C ASP A 103 16.06 12.42 -10.67
N ARG A 104 15.97 11.08 -10.68
CA ARG A 104 16.28 10.28 -11.89
C ARG A 104 15.35 10.59 -13.05
N MET A 105 14.09 10.94 -12.80
CA MET A 105 13.13 11.31 -13.86
C MET A 105 13.37 12.73 -14.37
N ALA A 106 13.76 13.65 -13.50
CA ALA A 106 14.04 15.04 -13.89
C ALA A 106 15.19 15.18 -14.89
N ILE A 107 16.17 14.25 -14.85
CA ILE A 107 17.27 14.21 -15.81
C ILE A 107 16.96 13.45 -17.11
N LYS A 108 15.79 12.81 -17.22
CA LYS A 108 15.40 12.10 -18.46
C LYS A 108 14.94 13.10 -19.53
N PRO A 109 15.17 12.78 -20.83
CA PRO A 109 14.55 13.55 -21.90
C PRO A 109 13.03 13.52 -21.75
N MET A 110 12.40 14.68 -21.78
CA MET A 110 10.94 14.83 -21.75
C MET A 110 10.46 15.76 -22.86
N ILE A 111 9.19 15.62 -23.22
CA ILE A 111 8.54 16.51 -24.17
C ILE A 111 8.01 17.71 -23.36
N GLY A 112 8.27 18.93 -23.83
CA GLY A 112 7.76 20.14 -23.19
C GLY A 112 8.68 20.69 -22.08
N GLU A 113 8.06 21.28 -21.07
CA GLU A 113 8.75 22.07 -20.05
C GLU A 113 9.46 21.17 -19.03
N PRO A 114 10.75 21.38 -18.75
CA PRO A 114 11.52 20.50 -17.87
C PRO A 114 10.95 20.45 -16.45
N ILE A 115 11.26 19.36 -15.73
CA ILE A 115 11.01 19.26 -14.29
C ILE A 115 12.06 20.13 -13.59
N THR A 116 11.63 21.26 -13.04
CA THR A 116 12.50 22.17 -12.28
C THR A 116 12.88 21.57 -10.93
N LEU A 117 13.83 22.19 -10.23
CA LEU A 117 14.19 21.76 -8.87
C LEU A 117 13.01 21.90 -7.89
N GLU A 118 12.25 22.99 -8.01
CA GLU A 118 11.04 23.18 -7.21
C GLU A 118 9.96 22.12 -7.51
N ASP A 119 9.78 21.75 -8.78
CA ASP A 119 8.87 20.67 -9.18
C ASP A 119 9.30 19.34 -8.53
N GLN A 120 10.60 19.03 -8.53
CA GLN A 120 11.14 17.80 -7.94
C GLN A 120 10.80 17.71 -6.45
N TRP A 121 11.03 18.78 -5.68
CA TRP A 121 10.71 18.78 -4.25
C TRP A 121 9.21 18.70 -4.00
N THR A 122 8.43 19.45 -4.77
CA THR A 122 6.98 19.55 -4.61
C THR A 122 6.27 18.23 -4.96
N VAL A 123 6.67 17.55 -6.04
CA VAL A 123 6.11 16.24 -6.40
C VAL A 123 6.60 15.13 -5.46
N SER A 124 7.85 15.18 -5.02
CA SER A 124 8.37 14.26 -3.99
C SER A 124 7.55 14.33 -2.70
N ALA A 125 7.28 15.56 -2.22
CA ALA A 125 6.45 15.77 -1.03
C ALA A 125 5.04 15.21 -1.19
N TYR A 126 4.42 15.40 -2.36
CA TYR A 126 3.11 14.82 -2.65
C TYR A 126 3.13 13.28 -2.64
N LEU A 127 4.12 12.65 -3.30
CA LEU A 127 4.26 11.19 -3.34
C LEU A 127 4.49 10.59 -1.94
N ILE A 128 5.28 11.26 -1.11
CA ILE A 128 5.49 10.90 0.30
C ILE A 128 4.18 11.00 1.09
N ALA A 129 3.42 12.08 0.88
CA ALA A 129 2.16 12.31 1.58
C ALA A 129 1.10 11.23 1.30
N ILE A 130 1.03 10.72 0.06
CA ILE A 130 0.04 9.70 -0.34
C ILE A 130 0.51 8.26 -0.10
N THR A 131 1.76 8.05 0.32
CA THR A 131 2.34 6.71 0.46
C THR A 131 1.56 5.79 1.42
N PRO A 132 1.04 6.24 2.57
CA PRO A 132 0.21 5.39 3.44
C PRO A 132 -1.01 4.82 2.71
N GLU A 133 -1.72 5.66 1.95
CA GLU A 133 -2.88 5.24 1.17
C GLU A 133 -2.48 4.24 0.07
N LEU A 134 -1.31 4.42 -0.53
CA LEU A 134 -0.75 3.45 -1.50
C LEU A 134 -0.44 2.11 -0.83
N GLN A 135 0.09 2.10 0.40
CA GLN A 135 0.38 0.86 1.14
C GLN A 135 -0.89 0.10 1.50
N VAL A 136 -1.92 0.80 1.99
CA VAL A 136 -3.23 0.19 2.27
C VAL A 136 -3.82 -0.42 1.01
N SER A 137 -3.78 0.31 -0.11
CA SER A 137 -4.28 -0.21 -1.39
C SER A 137 -3.46 -1.40 -1.89
N ALA A 138 -2.14 -1.39 -1.73
CA ALA A 138 -1.26 -2.48 -2.12
C ALA A 138 -1.49 -3.75 -1.27
N LYS A 139 -1.68 -3.60 0.05
CA LYS A 139 -2.04 -4.70 0.97
C LYS A 139 -3.35 -5.36 0.52
N GLU A 140 -4.38 -4.56 0.26
CA GLU A 140 -5.69 -5.06 -0.18
C GLU A 140 -5.64 -5.74 -1.56
N GLN A 141 -4.93 -5.16 -2.53
CA GLN A 141 -4.77 -5.78 -3.85
C GLN A 141 -4.02 -7.12 -3.79
N ARG A 142 -3.00 -7.23 -2.93
CA ARG A 142 -2.28 -8.50 -2.72
C ARG A 142 -3.20 -9.55 -2.12
N LYS A 143 -3.95 -9.20 -1.06
CA LYS A 143 -4.95 -10.07 -0.45
C LYS A 143 -5.96 -10.60 -1.48
N GLN A 144 -6.53 -9.72 -2.30
CA GLN A 144 -7.46 -10.11 -3.35
C GLN A 144 -6.85 -11.04 -4.41
N ARG A 145 -5.59 -10.78 -4.81
CA ARG A 145 -4.88 -11.67 -5.76
C ARG A 145 -4.62 -13.05 -5.18
N MET A 146 -4.22 -13.14 -3.90
CA MET A 146 -3.99 -14.42 -3.23
C MET A 146 -5.28 -15.23 -3.10
N GLN A 147 -6.38 -14.57 -2.71
CA GLN A 147 -7.70 -15.21 -2.68
C GLN A 147 -8.14 -15.70 -4.07
N ALA A 148 -7.90 -14.89 -5.12
CA ALA A 148 -8.21 -15.28 -6.49
C ALA A 148 -7.36 -16.48 -6.96
N SER A 149 -6.06 -16.51 -6.65
CA SER A 149 -5.20 -17.66 -6.98
C SER A 149 -5.59 -18.90 -6.19
N GLN A 150 -5.94 -18.78 -4.90
CA GLN A 150 -6.43 -19.91 -4.11
C GLN A 150 -7.74 -20.48 -4.68
N ALA A 151 -8.68 -19.61 -5.07
CA ALA A 151 -9.92 -20.04 -5.72
C ALA A 151 -9.67 -20.70 -7.09
N GLN A 152 -8.72 -20.19 -7.88
CA GLN A 152 -8.31 -20.81 -9.15
C GLN A 152 -7.65 -22.17 -8.94
N ASN A 153 -6.77 -22.30 -7.94
CA ASN A 153 -6.12 -23.56 -7.60
C ASN A 153 -7.14 -24.59 -7.10
N ALA A 154 -8.07 -24.19 -6.22
CA ALA A 154 -9.15 -25.06 -5.76
C ALA A 154 -10.05 -25.52 -6.91
N LEU A 155 -10.36 -24.64 -7.87
CA LEU A 155 -11.11 -25.02 -9.07
C LEU A 155 -10.32 -25.98 -9.96
N ALA A 156 -9.02 -25.74 -10.15
CA ALA A 156 -8.14 -26.60 -10.94
C ALA A 156 -8.08 -28.04 -10.38
N VAL A 157 -7.95 -28.17 -9.05
CA VAL A 157 -7.99 -29.46 -8.33
C VAL A 157 -9.31 -30.20 -8.56
N LEU A 158 -10.44 -29.48 -8.60
CA LEU A 158 -11.76 -30.08 -8.87
C LEU A 158 -11.96 -30.46 -10.35
N THR A 159 -11.31 -29.78 -11.29
CA THR A 159 -11.50 -29.99 -12.72
C THR A 159 -10.56 -31.03 -13.33
N ASN A 160 -9.33 -31.15 -12.85
CA ASN A 160 -8.32 -32.09 -13.35
C ASN A 160 -7.53 -32.73 -12.18
N PRO A 161 -8.10 -33.74 -11.48
CA PRO A 161 -7.43 -34.37 -10.34
C PRO A 161 -6.13 -35.11 -10.71
N ASP A 162 -5.96 -35.51 -11.98
CA ASP A 162 -4.81 -36.30 -12.45
C ASP A 162 -3.60 -35.45 -12.95
N GLU A 163 -3.74 -34.12 -13.09
CA GLU A 163 -2.69 -33.25 -13.67
C GLU A 163 -1.89 -32.46 -12.63
N VAL A 164 -2.33 -32.44 -11.35
CA VAL A 164 -1.66 -31.74 -10.23
C VAL A 164 -0.62 -32.63 -9.53
N ALA A 165 -0.46 -33.88 -9.96
CA ALA A 165 0.43 -34.84 -9.30
C ALA A 165 1.93 -34.61 -9.57
N ASP A 166 2.33 -33.70 -10.46
CA ASP A 166 3.75 -33.57 -10.88
C ASP A 166 4.42 -32.23 -10.54
N GLU A 167 3.79 -31.37 -9.74
CA GLU A 167 4.49 -30.24 -9.10
C GLU A 167 3.95 -29.95 -7.70
N VAL A 168 3.96 -30.99 -6.86
CA VAL A 168 3.91 -30.82 -5.41
C VAL A 168 5.32 -30.46 -4.94
N ILE A 169 5.49 -29.21 -4.50
CA ILE A 169 6.63 -28.82 -3.67
C ILE A 169 6.63 -29.73 -2.45
N VAL A 170 7.61 -30.62 -2.43
CA VAL A 170 7.89 -31.54 -1.33
C VAL A 170 8.21 -30.73 -0.09
N ASN A 171 7.43 -30.90 0.97
CA ASN A 171 7.99 -30.91 2.31
C ASN A 171 7.44 -32.13 3.06
N PRO A 172 8.29 -33.07 3.49
CA PRO A 172 7.88 -34.30 4.13
C PRO A 172 7.97 -34.11 5.64
N ASP A 173 6.88 -33.70 6.29
CA ASP A 173 6.68 -34.04 7.68
C ASP A 173 5.18 -34.16 7.95
N GLU A 174 4.78 -35.41 7.95
CA GLU A 174 3.46 -35.95 8.21
C GLU A 174 3.20 -35.96 9.72
N VAL A 175 2.10 -35.36 10.17
CA VAL A 175 1.36 -35.88 11.33
C VAL A 175 -0.10 -36.01 10.92
N VAL A 176 -0.47 -37.25 10.65
CA VAL A 176 -1.85 -37.73 10.50
C VAL A 176 -2.59 -37.48 11.81
N VAL A 177 -3.74 -36.79 11.76
CA VAL A 177 -4.70 -36.77 12.87
C VAL A 177 -6.07 -37.23 12.34
N ASP A 178 -6.63 -38.17 13.12
CA ASP A 178 -7.83 -38.99 12.92
C ASP A 178 -9.12 -38.13 12.73
N PRO A 179 -10.12 -38.53 11.91
CA PRO A 179 -11.31 -37.71 11.63
C PRO A 179 -12.42 -37.72 12.69
N ASP A 180 -12.23 -38.36 13.84
CA ASP A 180 -13.26 -38.52 14.88
C ASP A 180 -12.91 -37.75 16.16
N GLU A 181 -13.10 -36.43 16.17
CA GLU A 181 -13.46 -35.69 17.39
C GLU A 181 -14.05 -34.32 17.04
N VAL A 182 -15.38 -34.32 16.89
CA VAL A 182 -16.20 -33.11 16.93
C VAL A 182 -16.63 -32.94 18.39
N GLU A 183 -16.06 -31.98 19.11
CA GLU A 183 -16.73 -31.46 20.31
C GLU A 183 -16.78 -29.92 20.35
N GLU A 184 -18.02 -29.48 20.57
CA GLU A 184 -18.52 -28.13 20.69
C GLU A 184 -17.99 -27.39 21.94
N THR A 185 -17.55 -26.16 21.69
CA THR A 185 -17.79 -24.96 22.50
C THR A 185 -17.65 -25.06 24.02
N GLY A 186 -16.47 -24.66 24.51
CA GLY A 186 -16.26 -24.18 25.88
C GLY A 186 -15.80 -22.72 25.86
N ALA A 187 -16.71 -21.80 26.19
CA ALA A 187 -16.43 -20.37 26.32
C ALA A 187 -15.33 -20.12 27.37
N THR A 188 -14.19 -19.60 26.91
CA THR A 188 -13.11 -19.08 27.77
C THR A 188 -12.60 -17.77 27.12
N SER A 189 -12.23 -16.81 27.95
CA SER A 189 -12.09 -15.37 27.68
C SER A 189 -11.40 -14.94 26.39
N ALA A 190 -11.91 -13.84 25.81
CA ALA A 190 -11.37 -13.13 24.64
C ALA A 190 -10.03 -12.40 24.94
N GLU A 191 -8.97 -13.17 25.15
CA GLU A 191 -7.58 -12.73 25.02
C GLU A 191 -7.03 -13.29 23.70
N ASP A 192 -6.68 -12.38 22.78
CA ASP A 192 -5.60 -12.50 21.80
C ASP A 192 -5.31 -13.92 21.28
N VAL A 193 -6.19 -14.42 20.39
CA VAL A 193 -5.95 -15.68 19.68
C VAL A 193 -4.85 -15.43 18.64
N TYR A 194 -3.61 -15.63 19.07
CA TYR A 194 -2.46 -15.62 18.18
C TYR A 194 -2.40 -16.91 17.37
N ASP A 195 -2.49 -16.77 16.05
CA ASP A 195 -2.29 -17.85 15.08
C ASP A 195 -0.95 -17.62 14.36
N PRO A 196 0.04 -18.54 14.51
CA PRO A 196 1.36 -18.37 13.93
C PRO A 196 1.35 -18.34 12.39
N GLU A 197 0.40 -19.02 11.75
CA GLU A 197 0.31 -19.01 10.28
C GLU A 197 -0.21 -17.66 9.78
N VAL A 198 -1.24 -17.11 10.43
CA VAL A 198 -1.75 -15.76 10.15
C VAL A 198 -0.70 -14.69 10.44
N ALA A 199 0.07 -14.85 11.51
CA ALA A 199 1.12 -13.91 11.88
C ALA A 199 2.28 -13.91 10.86
N ARG A 200 2.68 -15.08 10.37
CA ARG A 200 3.64 -15.23 9.28
C ARG A 200 3.14 -14.55 8.00
N GLU A 201 1.90 -14.83 7.60
CA GLU A 201 1.31 -14.23 6.40
C GLU A 201 1.27 -12.69 6.52
N LEU A 202 0.88 -12.16 7.67
CA LEU A 202 0.87 -10.73 7.92
C LEU A 202 2.27 -10.11 7.82
N PHE A 203 3.28 -10.76 8.39
CA PHE A 203 4.68 -10.35 8.25
C PHE A 203 5.11 -10.34 6.77
N GLU A 204 4.89 -11.42 6.04
CA GLU A 204 5.31 -11.55 4.64
C GLU A 204 4.66 -10.50 3.74
N ILE A 205 3.34 -10.29 3.87
CA ILE A 205 2.61 -9.28 3.10
C ILE A 205 3.12 -7.88 3.39
N THR A 206 3.39 -7.58 4.66
CA THR A 206 3.73 -6.24 5.15
C THR A 206 5.17 -5.88 4.83
N CYS A 207 6.12 -6.71 5.24
CA CYS A 207 7.55 -6.41 5.14
C CYS A 207 8.03 -6.48 3.68
N SER A 208 7.37 -7.27 2.82
CA SER A 208 7.68 -7.33 1.38
C SER A 208 7.06 -6.20 0.53
N LEU A 209 6.41 -5.20 1.15
CA LEU A 209 5.82 -4.07 0.42
C LEU A 209 6.91 -3.20 -0.23
N CYS A 210 8.04 -3.03 0.44
CA CYS A 210 9.07 -2.07 0.04
C CYS A 210 10.35 -2.74 -0.49
N HIS A 211 10.81 -3.82 0.11
CA HIS A 211 12.01 -4.58 -0.28
C HIS A 211 11.76 -6.09 -0.11
N ASP A 212 12.77 -6.92 -0.35
CA ASP A 212 12.67 -8.37 -0.18
C ASP A 212 12.78 -8.77 1.30
N LEU A 213 12.29 -9.94 1.68
CA LEU A 213 12.33 -10.41 3.07
C LEU A 213 13.70 -10.99 3.45
N SER A 214 14.51 -11.36 2.47
CA SER A 214 15.87 -11.88 2.69
C SER A 214 16.77 -10.93 3.51
N ASP A 215 16.49 -9.62 3.55
CA ASP A 215 17.21 -8.69 4.41
C ASP A 215 17.03 -9.02 5.91
N VAL A 216 15.84 -9.49 6.31
CA VAL A 216 15.54 -9.92 7.68
C VAL A 216 16.18 -11.27 7.97
N ASP A 217 16.16 -12.18 7.00
CA ASP A 217 16.80 -13.51 7.15
C ASP A 217 18.32 -13.41 7.27
N ASN A 218 18.93 -12.47 6.54
CA ASN A 218 20.39 -12.27 6.54
C ASN A 218 20.89 -11.52 7.78
N VAL A 219 20.06 -10.62 8.34
CA VAL A 219 20.38 -9.82 9.53
C VAL A 219 19.19 -9.87 10.49
N PRO A 220 18.93 -11.03 11.13
CA PRO A 220 17.77 -11.21 11.98
C PRO A 220 17.95 -10.47 13.32
N PRO A 221 16.85 -9.99 13.94
CA PRO A 221 16.92 -9.44 15.28
C PRO A 221 17.34 -10.53 16.28
N THR A 222 18.20 -10.17 17.23
CA THR A 222 18.76 -11.09 18.23
C THR A 222 18.14 -10.95 19.61
N SER A 223 17.24 -9.97 19.78
CA SER A 223 16.50 -9.72 21.03
C SER A 223 15.16 -9.04 20.75
N GLU A 224 14.22 -9.13 21.68
CA GLU A 224 12.92 -8.46 21.56
C GLU A 224 13.05 -6.92 21.44
N ALA A 225 14.07 -6.36 22.08
CA ALA A 225 14.40 -4.94 21.97
C ALA A 225 14.84 -4.59 20.54
N GLU A 226 15.66 -5.43 19.92
CA GLU A 226 16.10 -5.26 18.54
C GLU A 226 14.96 -5.46 17.53
N THR A 227 14.04 -6.39 17.77
CA THR A 227 12.80 -6.53 16.98
C THR A 227 11.98 -5.25 17.00
N THR A 228 11.80 -4.68 18.19
CA THR A 228 11.06 -3.41 18.35
C THR A 228 11.75 -2.27 17.61
N GLU A 229 13.08 -2.18 17.72
CA GLU A 229 13.88 -1.17 17.03
C GLU A 229 13.82 -1.35 15.50
N LEU A 230 13.88 -2.59 15.01
CA LEU A 230 13.75 -2.92 13.58
C LEU A 230 12.42 -2.41 13.02
N ILE A 231 11.30 -2.75 13.67
CA ILE A 231 9.98 -2.31 13.24
C ILE A 231 9.88 -0.78 13.30
N ALA A 232 10.36 -0.15 14.37
CA ALA A 232 10.38 1.30 14.49
C ALA A 232 11.14 1.98 13.34
N ARG A 233 12.32 1.47 12.98
CA ARG A 233 13.09 1.98 11.82
C ARG A 233 12.33 1.80 10.51
N MET A 234 11.62 0.70 10.31
CA MET A 234 10.81 0.51 9.11
C MET A 234 9.64 1.51 9.05
N ILE A 235 8.99 1.77 10.18
CA ILE A 235 7.92 2.77 10.30
C ILE A 235 8.45 4.17 10.00
N ASP A 236 9.60 4.53 10.57
CA ASP A 236 10.28 5.80 10.30
C ASP A 236 10.65 5.93 8.82
N ASN A 237 11.12 4.84 8.19
CA ASN A 237 11.39 4.75 6.76
C ASN A 237 10.13 4.73 5.88
N GLY A 238 8.94 4.81 6.47
CA GLY A 238 7.68 5.00 5.77
C GLY A 238 6.77 3.78 5.71
N LEU A 239 7.05 2.69 6.43
CA LEU A 239 6.10 1.61 6.64
C LEU A 239 4.91 2.12 7.48
N PHE A 240 3.70 1.80 7.05
CA PHE A 240 2.49 2.06 7.82
C PHE A 240 1.93 0.77 8.38
N LEU A 241 1.78 0.72 9.71
CA LEU A 241 1.22 -0.39 10.45
C LEU A 241 0.21 0.11 11.48
N GLU A 242 -0.85 -0.66 11.70
CA GLU A 242 -1.74 -0.47 12.84
C GLU A 242 -1.11 -1.06 14.12
N GLU A 243 -1.51 -0.57 15.30
CA GLU A 243 -0.89 -1.00 16.57
C GLU A 243 -1.04 -2.51 16.82
N GLU A 244 -2.16 -3.09 16.38
CA GLU A 244 -2.42 -4.53 16.43
C GLU A 244 -1.48 -5.31 15.50
N ASP A 245 -1.31 -4.86 14.25
CA ASP A 245 -0.38 -5.46 13.30
C ASP A 245 1.07 -5.43 13.84
N ILE A 246 1.48 -4.34 14.52
CA ILE A 246 2.80 -4.24 15.15
C ILE A 246 3.00 -5.35 16.19
N LYS A 247 2.00 -5.59 17.05
CA LYS A 247 2.09 -6.60 18.11
C LYS A 247 2.20 -8.02 17.53
N ILE A 248 1.38 -8.32 16.52
CA ILE A 248 1.37 -9.63 15.86
C ILE A 248 2.71 -9.89 15.15
N ILE A 249 3.21 -8.91 14.37
CA ILE A 249 4.48 -9.03 13.64
C ILE A 249 5.66 -9.11 14.61
N ALA A 250 5.68 -8.30 15.67
CA ALA A 250 6.75 -8.34 16.68
C ALA A 250 6.81 -9.71 17.37
N ARG A 251 5.65 -10.28 17.72
CA ARG A 251 5.57 -11.62 18.30
C ARG A 251 6.10 -12.68 17.34
N TYR A 252 5.66 -12.65 16.07
CA TYR A 252 6.14 -13.58 15.04
C TYR A 252 7.67 -13.50 14.86
N LEU A 253 8.23 -12.29 14.76
CA LEU A 253 9.68 -12.10 14.64
C LEU A 253 10.44 -12.63 15.86
N ASN A 254 9.93 -12.42 17.07
CA ASN A 254 10.56 -12.93 18.28
C ASN A 254 10.51 -14.46 18.36
N GLU A 255 9.38 -15.08 18.05
CA GLU A 255 9.25 -16.54 18.01
C GLU A 255 10.09 -17.17 16.89
N THR A 256 10.28 -16.48 15.76
CA THR A 256 11.03 -17.02 14.62
C THR A 256 12.54 -16.86 14.76
N TYR A 257 13.01 -15.70 15.27
CA TYR A 257 14.43 -15.33 15.21
C TYR A 257 15.11 -15.21 16.58
N VAL A 258 14.38 -14.84 17.62
CA VAL A 258 14.95 -14.55 18.95
C VAL A 258 14.85 -15.77 19.88
N ASN A 259 13.68 -16.40 19.92
CA ASN A 259 13.35 -17.54 20.76
C ASN A 259 12.78 -18.70 19.91
N PRO A 260 13.57 -19.28 18.99
CA PRO A 260 13.12 -20.36 18.11
C PRO A 260 12.86 -21.69 18.83
#